data_AF-A0AAU9XRS4-F1
#
_entry.id   AF-A0AAU9XRS4-F1
#
_cell.length_a   1.000
_cell.length_b   1.000
_cell.length_c   1.000
_cell.angle_alpha   90.00
_cell.angle_beta   90.00
_cell.angle_gamma   90.00
#
_symmetry.space_group_name_H-M   'P 1'
#
loop_
_entity.id
_entity.type
_entity.pdbx_description
1 polymer ?
#
loop_
_entity_poly.entity_id
_entity_poly.type
_entity_poly.pdbx_seq_one_letter_code
_entity_poly.pdbx_strand_id
1 'polypeptide(L)'
;DVWKAPSQTGREVHIHVGPDSVEDFKAHLAELSLYKDTIAIDTREMIDNQDRCCHGNSDFDNCYHTLDEIHKEMYRLRSDHPSLASVVELGKSYEGRNMLGITVEIKQSRRKVKGLIFIACGIHAREWISPATCMYLIHQILNFSDRDEEIANMTKTFEWFFLPVFNVDGYEFTHKEDRLWRKNRRVFDSSLPADCIGVDLNRNFNNSKWGSDLNSHDTCSEQFSGESPFSEIESFNVAKYLTDRRSDLIAFFDFHSYGQLWMSPWGWREDRPSDYDEMKTLMRAATDAIYKTSGKNYIYDPTSGNSIDYTYDKLGVVHSYCVELRPGEEDRQGFFASACEIIQTGREILVAFRAITPILAKQTETVDKAIFRIRKNKRKKWKRREKNRRRKERNDDSNTG
;
A
#
# COMPACT_ATOMS: atom_id res chain seq x y z
N ASP A 1 -23.25 -5.49 4.52
CA ASP A 1 -21.90 -5.11 4.07
C ASP A 1 -21.11 -6.39 3.75
N VAL A 2 -20.55 -6.51 2.55
CA VAL A 2 -19.80 -7.72 2.12
C VAL A 2 -18.31 -7.47 2.36
N TRP A 3 -17.72 -8.26 3.26
CA TRP A 3 -16.31 -8.14 3.61
C TRP A 3 -15.43 -9.01 2.73
N LYS A 4 -15.92 -10.22 2.41
CA LYS A 4 -15.29 -11.14 1.48
C LYS A 4 -16.33 -11.60 0.46
N ALA A 5 -16.13 -11.20 -0.79
CA ALA A 5 -17.04 -11.52 -1.87
C ALA A 5 -16.96 -13.01 -2.28
N PRO A 6 -18.03 -13.59 -2.84
CA PRO A 6 -17.98 -14.90 -3.47
C PRO A 6 -16.91 -14.94 -4.57
N SER A 7 -16.04 -15.96 -4.54
CA SER A 7 -14.92 -16.07 -5.49
C SER A 7 -14.87 -17.43 -6.17
N GLN A 8 -14.72 -18.51 -5.40
CA GLN A 8 -14.61 -19.88 -5.91
C GLN A 8 -15.43 -20.84 -5.05
N THR A 9 -15.89 -21.94 -5.65
CA THR A 9 -16.58 -23.01 -4.93
C THR A 9 -15.72 -23.54 -3.77
N GLY A 10 -16.32 -23.63 -2.58
CA GLY A 10 -15.65 -24.09 -1.37
C GLY A 10 -14.89 -23.02 -0.58
N ARG A 11 -14.92 -21.75 -1.02
CA ARG A 11 -14.40 -20.61 -0.25
C ARG A 11 -15.52 -19.94 0.55
N GLU A 12 -15.18 -19.49 1.75
CA GLU A 12 -16.10 -18.75 2.63
C GLU A 12 -16.43 -17.35 2.09
N VAL A 13 -17.64 -16.89 2.39
CA VAL A 13 -18.15 -15.53 2.11
C VAL A 13 -18.43 -14.86 3.45
N HIS A 14 -17.93 -13.64 3.63
CA HIS A 14 -18.05 -12.92 4.91
C HIS A 14 -18.98 -11.73 4.70
N ILE A 15 -20.10 -11.72 5.42
CA ILE A 15 -21.15 -10.70 5.29
C ILE A 15 -21.50 -10.18 6.68
N HIS A 16 -21.43 -8.87 6.85
CA HIS A 16 -21.96 -8.18 8.01
C HIS A 16 -23.42 -7.77 7.75
N VAL A 17 -24.27 -8.07 8.71
CA VAL A 17 -25.72 -7.89 8.64
C VAL A 17 -26.15 -7.02 9.81
N GLY A 18 -26.90 -5.96 9.54
CA GLY A 18 -27.44 -5.09 10.59
C GLY A 18 -28.43 -5.84 11.48
N PRO A 19 -28.54 -5.47 12.78
CA PRO A 19 -29.30 -6.23 13.78
C PRO A 19 -30.77 -6.45 13.37
N ASP A 20 -31.39 -5.45 12.75
CA ASP A 20 -32.79 -5.49 12.32
C ASP A 20 -33.04 -6.44 11.14
N SER A 21 -31.99 -6.82 10.40
CA SER A 21 -32.08 -7.69 9.23
C SER A 21 -31.57 -9.12 9.49
N VAL A 22 -31.05 -9.40 10.69
CA VAL A 22 -30.42 -10.70 10.98
C VAL A 22 -31.40 -11.85 10.81
N GLU A 23 -32.60 -11.76 11.39
CA GLU A 23 -33.55 -12.89 11.36
C GLU A 23 -34.10 -13.15 9.96
N ASP A 24 -34.43 -12.09 9.21
CA ASP A 24 -34.85 -12.21 7.80
C ASP A 24 -33.74 -12.80 6.94
N PHE A 25 -32.49 -12.38 7.14
CA PHE A 25 -31.35 -12.90 6.41
C PHE A 25 -31.12 -14.39 6.70
N LYS A 26 -31.19 -14.81 7.97
CA LYS A 26 -31.10 -16.23 8.36
C LYS A 26 -32.22 -17.06 7.75
N ALA A 27 -33.45 -16.55 7.75
CA ALA A 27 -34.59 -17.23 7.13
C ALA A 27 -34.34 -17.45 5.63
N HIS A 28 -33.87 -16.42 4.92
CA HIS A 28 -33.55 -16.53 3.50
C HIS A 28 -32.41 -17.53 3.22
N LEU A 29 -31.36 -17.54 4.04
CA LEU A 29 -30.29 -18.55 3.93
C LEU A 29 -30.80 -19.97 4.19
N ALA A 30 -31.79 -20.15 5.06
CA ALA A 30 -32.39 -21.45 5.33
C ALA A 30 -33.20 -21.95 4.12
N GLU A 31 -33.95 -21.07 3.45
CA GLU A 31 -34.67 -21.38 2.19
C GLU A 31 -33.71 -21.83 1.09
N LEU A 32 -32.54 -21.19 0.99
CA LEU A 32 -31.48 -21.54 0.04
C LEU A 32 -30.65 -22.76 0.47
N SER A 33 -30.96 -23.37 1.62
CA SER A 33 -30.17 -24.47 2.22
C SER A 33 -28.71 -24.11 2.51
N LEU A 34 -28.39 -22.83 2.71
CA LEU A 34 -27.06 -22.31 3.04
C LEU A 34 -26.85 -22.10 4.55
N TYR A 35 -27.92 -22.04 5.34
CA TYR A 35 -27.83 -21.67 6.76
C TYR A 35 -26.98 -22.63 7.62
N LYS A 36 -26.99 -23.94 7.32
CA LYS A 36 -26.28 -24.95 8.13
C LYS A 36 -24.76 -24.74 8.17
N ASP A 37 -24.21 -24.03 7.20
CA ASP A 37 -22.78 -23.75 7.09
C ASP A 37 -22.42 -22.33 7.56
N THR A 38 -23.34 -21.62 8.24
CA THR A 38 -23.10 -20.26 8.74
C THR A 38 -22.52 -20.23 10.15
N ILE A 39 -21.56 -19.33 10.35
CA ILE A 39 -21.02 -18.98 11.66
C ILE A 39 -21.44 -17.54 11.95
N ALA A 40 -22.21 -17.35 13.01
CA ALA A 40 -22.61 -16.02 13.47
C ALA A 40 -21.62 -15.50 14.52
N ILE A 41 -21.22 -14.24 14.37
CA ILE A 41 -20.27 -13.57 15.26
C ILE A 41 -20.88 -12.22 15.64
N ASP A 42 -20.85 -11.90 16.94
CA ASP A 42 -21.25 -10.58 17.40
C ASP A 42 -20.10 -9.58 17.19
N THR A 43 -20.30 -8.67 16.23
CA THR A 43 -19.31 -7.63 15.94
C THR A 43 -19.15 -6.62 17.07
N ARG A 44 -20.16 -6.44 17.94
CA ARG A 44 -20.04 -5.53 19.08
C ARG A 44 -19.00 -6.04 20.07
N GLU A 45 -19.06 -7.32 20.40
CA GLU A 45 -18.08 -7.96 21.28
C GLU A 45 -16.66 -7.86 20.69
N MET A 46 -16.51 -8.00 19.38
CA MET A 46 -15.20 -7.83 18.73
C MET A 46 -14.65 -6.42 18.87
N ILE A 47 -15.49 -5.39 18.66
CA ILE A 47 -15.10 -3.99 18.84
C ILE A 47 -14.68 -3.75 20.29
N ASP A 48 -15.46 -4.21 21.27
CA ASP A 48 -15.16 -4.01 22.69
C ASP A 48 -13.84 -4.68 23.13
N ASN A 49 -13.41 -5.72 22.40
CA ASN A 49 -12.16 -6.44 22.67
C ASN A 49 -10.96 -5.99 21.83
N GLN A 50 -11.12 -5.04 20.89
CA GLN A 50 -10.01 -4.58 20.04
C GLN A 50 -8.86 -4.03 20.88
N ASP A 51 -9.15 -3.21 21.88
CA ASP A 51 -8.14 -2.52 22.68
C ASP A 51 -7.66 -3.31 23.91
N ARG A 52 -7.93 -4.62 23.95
CA ARG A 52 -7.62 -5.47 25.12
C ARG A 52 -6.15 -5.40 25.59
N CYS A 53 -5.20 -5.29 24.66
CA CYS A 53 -3.77 -5.16 24.98
C CYS A 53 -3.27 -3.71 25.06
N CYS A 54 -4.16 -2.73 24.88
CA CYS A 54 -3.81 -1.34 25.00
C CYS A 54 -3.78 -0.95 26.50
N HIS A 55 -2.58 -0.70 27.04
CA HIS A 55 -2.37 -0.32 28.44
C HIS A 55 -2.06 1.17 28.63
N GLY A 56 -2.46 2.01 27.66
CA GLY A 56 -2.28 3.46 27.66
C GLY A 56 -1.12 3.97 26.79
N ASN A 57 -0.97 5.29 26.72
CA ASN A 57 -0.13 5.98 25.72
C ASN A 57 1.39 5.70 25.81
N SER A 58 1.89 5.06 26.86
CA SER A 58 3.30 4.66 26.93
C SER A 58 3.65 3.48 26.02
N ASP A 59 2.65 2.85 25.39
CA ASP A 59 2.78 1.64 24.59
C ASP A 59 2.10 1.80 23.22
N PHE A 60 2.56 2.79 22.44
CA PHE A 60 1.95 3.16 21.15
C PHE A 60 1.77 1.97 20.20
N ASP A 61 2.75 1.06 20.18
CA ASP A 61 2.75 -0.10 19.28
C ASP A 61 1.78 -1.23 19.71
N ASN A 62 1.06 -1.08 20.82
CA ASN A 62 0.05 -2.03 21.30
C ASN A 62 -1.37 -1.44 21.35
N CYS A 63 -1.60 -0.29 20.72
CA CYS A 63 -2.89 0.40 20.70
C CYS A 63 -3.26 0.82 19.27
N TYR A 64 -4.56 0.87 18.98
CA TYR A 64 -5.05 1.62 17.82
C TYR A 64 -5.17 3.10 18.20
N HIS A 65 -4.72 3.97 17.31
CA HIS A 65 -4.60 5.39 17.59
C HIS A 65 -5.48 6.23 16.68
N THR A 66 -6.02 7.31 17.21
CA THR A 66 -6.73 8.31 16.41
C THR A 66 -5.81 8.99 15.40
N LEU A 67 -6.37 9.62 14.38
CA LEU A 67 -5.59 10.34 13.37
C LEU A 67 -4.68 11.42 14.00
N ASP A 68 -5.22 12.16 14.98
CA ASP A 68 -4.48 13.22 15.68
C ASP A 68 -3.29 12.65 16.49
N GLU A 69 -3.46 11.51 17.15
CA GLU A 69 -2.37 10.83 17.86
C GLU A 69 -1.27 10.35 16.90
N ILE A 70 -1.65 9.77 15.76
CA ILE A 70 -0.71 9.36 14.71
C ILE A 70 0.07 10.57 14.17
N HIS A 71 -0.61 11.69 13.90
CA HIS A 71 0.02 12.92 13.43
C HIS A 71 0.99 13.52 14.46
N LYS A 72 0.58 13.58 15.74
CA LYS A 72 1.43 14.04 16.84
C LYS A 72 2.67 13.16 16.97
N GLU A 73 2.51 11.85 16.86
CA GLU A 73 3.62 10.91 16.95
C GLU A 73 4.60 11.07 15.80
N MET A 74 4.13 11.23 14.55
CA MET A 74 5.02 11.53 13.42
C MET A 74 5.86 12.79 13.64
N TYR A 75 5.26 13.86 14.18
CA TYR A 75 6.01 15.09 14.49
C TYR A 75 6.99 14.91 15.65
N ARG A 76 6.63 14.10 16.66
CA ARG A 76 7.53 13.72 17.76
C ARG A 76 8.74 12.96 17.23
N LEU A 77 8.53 11.90 16.46
CA LEU A 77 9.58 11.08 15.85
C LEU A 77 10.51 11.92 14.96
N ARG A 78 9.96 12.86 14.19
CA ARG A 78 10.78 13.82 13.43
C ARG A 78 11.66 14.69 14.35
N SER A 79 11.10 15.15 15.47
CA SER A 79 11.84 15.96 16.44
C SER A 79 12.95 15.17 17.13
N ASP A 80 12.71 13.90 17.43
CA ASP A 80 13.65 13.02 18.13
C ASP A 80 14.75 12.49 17.18
N HIS A 81 14.45 12.37 15.89
CA HIS A 81 15.38 11.86 14.86
C HIS A 81 15.59 12.83 13.68
N PRO A 82 15.99 14.10 13.89
CA PRO A 82 15.99 15.13 12.84
C PRO A 82 16.97 14.86 11.69
N SER A 83 18.01 14.06 11.94
CA SER A 83 18.99 13.63 10.93
C SER A 83 18.50 12.48 10.05
N LEU A 84 17.43 11.78 10.45
CA LEU A 84 16.90 10.59 9.77
C LEU A 84 15.49 10.80 9.22
N ALA A 85 14.63 11.53 9.96
CA ALA A 85 13.22 11.66 9.68
C ALA A 85 12.85 13.03 9.09
N SER A 86 11.87 13.06 8.18
CA SER A 86 11.19 14.28 7.76
C SER A 86 9.71 14.02 7.54
N VAL A 87 8.83 14.88 8.06
CA VAL A 87 7.38 14.81 7.79
C VAL A 87 7.08 15.60 6.52
N VAL A 88 6.30 14.99 5.62
CA VAL A 88 5.91 15.54 4.32
C VAL A 88 4.39 15.58 4.24
N GLU A 89 3.84 16.73 3.88
CA GLU A 89 2.42 16.88 3.57
C GLU A 89 2.20 16.62 2.06
N LEU A 90 1.40 15.60 1.73
CA LEU A 90 1.08 15.24 0.34
C LEU A 90 -0.03 16.12 -0.23
N GLY A 91 -0.84 16.72 0.64
CA GLY A 91 -1.97 17.55 0.31
C GLY A 91 -3.05 17.49 1.39
N LYS A 92 -4.25 17.94 1.02
CA LYS A 92 -5.45 17.90 1.87
C LYS A 92 -6.44 16.86 1.36
N SER A 93 -7.18 16.24 2.27
CA SER A 93 -8.36 15.42 1.97
C SER A 93 -9.58 16.25 1.60
N TYR A 94 -10.69 15.60 1.25
CA TYR A 94 -11.96 16.24 0.94
C TYR A 94 -12.46 17.14 2.07
N GLU A 95 -12.41 16.67 3.32
CA GLU A 95 -12.81 17.45 4.51
C GLU A 95 -11.68 18.39 5.01
N GLY A 96 -10.59 18.53 4.24
CA GLY A 96 -9.53 19.51 4.49
C GLY A 96 -8.46 19.09 5.51
N ARG A 97 -8.38 17.81 5.88
CA ARG A 97 -7.35 17.27 6.78
C ARG A 97 -6.03 17.04 6.04
N ASN A 98 -4.92 17.17 6.76
CA ASN A 98 -3.60 16.92 6.18
C ASN A 98 -3.40 15.43 5.90
N MET A 99 -2.93 15.11 4.70
CA MET A 99 -2.37 13.80 4.38
C MET A 99 -0.87 13.84 4.65
N LEU A 100 -0.45 13.32 5.81
CA LEU A 100 0.93 13.36 6.26
C LEU A 100 1.62 12.02 6.04
N GLY A 101 2.81 12.05 5.45
CA GLY A 101 3.75 10.93 5.45
C GLY A 101 5.08 11.29 6.09
N ILE A 102 5.93 10.29 6.29
CA ILE A 102 7.25 10.44 6.90
C ILE A 102 8.31 9.74 6.04
N THR A 103 9.38 10.47 5.72
CA THR A 103 10.57 9.91 5.09
C THR A 103 11.58 9.49 6.15
N VAL A 104 12.21 8.35 5.95
CA VAL A 104 13.31 7.84 6.76
C VAL A 104 14.51 7.51 5.87
N GLU A 105 15.60 8.25 6.02
CA GLU A 105 16.86 8.04 5.30
C GLU A 105 18.08 8.59 6.08
N ILE A 106 19.27 8.02 5.87
CA ILE A 106 20.50 8.60 6.44
C ILE A 106 20.99 9.79 5.59
N LYS A 107 20.61 11.01 5.98
CA LYS A 107 20.98 12.27 5.28
C LYS A 107 22.50 12.53 5.18
N GLN A 108 23.30 11.93 6.05
CA GLN A 108 24.76 12.19 6.15
C GLN A 108 25.62 11.33 5.21
N SER A 109 25.00 10.47 4.42
CA SER A 109 25.70 9.64 3.44
C SER A 109 26.20 10.49 2.26
N ARG A 110 27.52 10.54 2.01
CA ARG A 110 28.09 11.07 0.75
C ARG A 110 27.58 10.32 -0.49
N ARG A 111 26.89 9.19 -0.30
CA ARG A 111 26.34 8.34 -1.34
C ARG A 111 24.83 8.61 -1.45
N LYS A 112 24.35 8.97 -2.64
CA LYS A 112 22.91 9.00 -2.93
C LYS A 112 22.32 7.62 -2.62
N VAL A 113 21.21 7.56 -1.88
CA VAL A 113 20.41 6.34 -1.75
C VAL A 113 20.02 5.81 -3.13
N LYS A 114 19.81 4.50 -3.24
CA LYS A 114 19.55 3.83 -4.53
C LYS A 114 18.17 4.16 -5.11
N GLY A 115 17.26 4.67 -4.29
CA GLY A 115 15.92 5.09 -4.68
C GLY A 115 14.98 5.09 -3.48
N LEU A 116 13.68 5.14 -3.78
CA LEU A 116 12.57 5.29 -2.86
C LEU A 116 11.76 3.99 -2.79
N ILE A 117 11.49 3.53 -1.58
CA ILE A 117 10.46 2.54 -1.29
C ILE A 117 9.27 3.30 -0.68
N PHE A 118 8.11 3.24 -1.31
CA PHE A 118 6.88 3.89 -0.84
C PHE A 118 5.94 2.86 -0.25
N ILE A 119 5.46 3.11 0.97
CA ILE A 119 4.53 2.24 1.70
C ILE A 119 3.29 3.07 2.03
N ALA A 120 2.17 2.70 1.41
CA ALA A 120 0.84 3.24 1.66
C ALA A 120 0.11 2.36 2.67
N CYS A 121 -0.58 2.99 3.63
CA CYS A 121 -1.38 2.29 4.62
C CYS A 121 -2.72 3.01 4.83
N GLY A 122 -3.75 2.26 5.26
CA GLY A 122 -5.06 2.84 5.59
C GLY A 122 -5.77 3.51 4.41
N ILE A 123 -5.68 2.97 3.19
CA ILE A 123 -6.48 3.45 2.06
C ILE A 123 -7.97 3.08 2.22
N HIS A 124 -8.27 1.93 2.83
CA HIS A 124 -9.59 1.65 3.37
C HIS A 124 -9.60 1.94 4.87
N ALA A 125 -10.58 2.72 5.31
CA ALA A 125 -10.56 3.30 6.65
C ALA A 125 -10.69 2.25 7.78
N ARG A 126 -11.51 1.21 7.59
CA ARG A 126 -11.76 0.15 8.58
C ARG A 126 -10.59 -0.79 8.86
N GLU A 127 -9.53 -0.77 8.05
CA GLU A 127 -8.41 -1.71 8.10
C GLU A 127 -7.32 -1.24 9.10
N TRP A 128 -7.71 -1.04 10.36
CA TRP A 128 -6.87 -0.37 11.39
C TRP A 128 -5.49 -0.99 11.64
N ILE A 129 -5.33 -2.29 11.42
CA ILE A 129 -4.04 -2.98 11.54
C ILE A 129 -3.01 -2.46 10.52
N SER A 130 -3.44 -1.91 9.38
CA SER A 130 -2.56 -1.35 8.35
C SER A 130 -1.86 -0.07 8.84
N PRO A 131 -2.56 1.00 9.27
CA PRO A 131 -1.93 2.15 9.91
C PRO A 131 -1.07 1.80 11.13
N ALA A 132 -1.53 0.90 12.00
CA ALA A 132 -0.79 0.48 13.18
C ALA A 132 0.53 -0.23 12.83
N THR A 133 0.50 -1.13 11.84
CA THR A 133 1.70 -1.80 11.32
C THR A 133 2.67 -0.79 10.69
N CYS A 134 2.15 0.22 9.99
CA CYS A 134 2.97 1.29 9.42
C CYS A 134 3.74 2.06 10.51
N MET A 135 3.03 2.47 11.57
CA MET A 135 3.64 3.17 12.71
C MET A 135 4.66 2.31 13.43
N TYR A 136 4.37 1.02 13.64
CA TYR A 136 5.35 0.08 14.19
C TYR A 136 6.64 0.05 13.35
N LEU A 137 6.54 -0.06 12.02
CA LEU A 137 7.71 -0.07 11.15
C LEU A 137 8.51 1.23 11.25
N ILE A 138 7.84 2.38 11.28
CA ILE A 138 8.49 3.69 11.47
C ILE A 138 9.25 3.70 12.81
N HIS A 139 8.63 3.25 13.90
CA HIS A 139 9.27 3.17 15.21
C HIS A 139 10.51 2.29 15.21
N GLN A 140 10.43 1.09 14.63
CA GLN A 140 11.56 0.17 14.59
C GLN A 140 12.70 0.70 13.71
N ILE A 141 12.39 1.35 12.60
CA ILE A 141 13.41 1.88 11.67
C ILE A 141 14.07 3.17 12.21
N LEU A 142 13.38 3.96 13.04
CA LEU A 142 13.96 5.16 13.65
C LEU A 142 14.68 4.89 14.98
N ASN A 143 14.23 3.92 15.77
CA ASN A 143 14.78 3.60 17.09
C ASN A 143 15.73 2.40 17.08
N PHE A 144 16.24 1.99 15.92
CA PHE A 144 17.16 0.86 15.83
C PHE A 144 18.47 1.13 16.59
N SER A 145 19.02 0.08 17.19
CA SER A 145 20.35 0.14 17.78
C SER A 145 21.41 0.29 16.68
N ASP A 146 22.48 1.05 16.90
CA ASP A 146 23.63 1.13 15.98
C ASP A 146 24.27 -0.25 15.65
N ARG A 147 23.95 -1.29 16.44
CA ARG A 147 24.37 -2.68 16.21
C ARG A 147 23.43 -3.48 15.30
N ASP A 148 22.25 -2.96 14.98
CA ASP A 148 21.33 -3.57 14.02
C ASP A 148 21.77 -3.20 12.59
N GLU A 149 22.73 -3.99 12.09
CA GLU A 149 23.30 -3.78 10.76
C GLU A 149 22.27 -3.92 9.64
N GLU A 150 21.20 -4.69 9.84
CA GLU A 150 20.16 -4.92 8.82
C GLU A 150 19.30 -3.67 8.63
N ILE A 151 18.77 -3.08 9.71
CA ILE A 151 18.02 -1.82 9.62
C ILE A 151 18.93 -0.67 9.18
N ALA A 152 20.18 -0.63 9.67
CA ALA A 152 21.16 0.34 9.19
C ALA A 152 21.39 0.20 7.67
N ASN A 153 21.44 -1.02 7.15
CA ASN A 153 21.59 -1.27 5.72
C ASN A 153 20.34 -0.88 4.93
N MET A 154 19.13 -1.11 5.46
CA MET A 154 17.88 -0.66 4.84
C MET A 154 17.88 0.85 4.59
N THR A 155 18.18 1.65 5.62
CA THR A 155 18.14 3.12 5.56
C THR A 155 19.33 3.76 4.83
N LYS A 156 20.46 3.03 4.69
CA LYS A 156 21.59 3.41 3.83
C LYS A 156 21.37 3.07 2.35
N THR A 157 20.49 2.12 2.08
CA THR A 157 20.25 1.60 0.72
C THR A 157 19.14 2.36 0.03
N PHE A 158 18.01 2.55 0.70
CA PHE A 158 16.83 3.22 0.15
C PHE A 158 16.35 4.33 1.09
N GLU A 159 15.70 5.32 0.51
CA GLU A 159 14.78 6.21 1.23
C GLU A 159 13.48 5.45 1.44
N TRP A 160 12.98 5.42 2.67
CA TRP A 160 11.71 4.79 3.01
C TRP A 160 10.67 5.87 3.25
N PHE A 161 9.62 5.91 2.44
CA PHE A 161 8.49 6.81 2.63
C PHE A 161 7.29 6.00 3.13
N PHE A 162 6.75 6.42 4.27
CA PHE A 162 5.56 5.85 4.85
C PHE A 162 4.42 6.87 4.78
N LEU A 163 3.26 6.45 4.29
CA LEU A 163 1.99 7.16 4.42
C LEU A 163 1.11 6.35 5.40
N PRO A 164 1.14 6.65 6.72
CA PRO A 164 0.46 5.82 7.71
C PRO A 164 -1.06 5.78 7.55
N VAL A 165 -1.66 6.90 7.15
CA VAL A 165 -3.09 7.00 6.91
C VAL A 165 -3.31 7.70 5.57
N PHE A 166 -3.68 6.93 4.56
CA PHE A 166 -4.03 7.44 3.24
C PHE A 166 -5.41 8.10 3.29
N ASN A 167 -6.43 7.38 3.77
CA ASN A 167 -7.79 7.87 3.86
C ASN A 167 -8.05 8.56 5.20
N VAL A 168 -7.51 9.75 5.38
CA VAL A 168 -7.56 10.47 6.66
C VAL A 168 -8.98 10.81 7.11
N ASP A 169 -9.90 11.08 6.18
CA ASP A 169 -11.29 11.41 6.52
C ASP A 169 -12.10 10.17 6.90
N GLY A 170 -11.97 9.10 6.11
CA GLY A 170 -12.60 7.83 6.44
C GLY A 170 -12.07 7.27 7.76
N TYR A 171 -10.75 7.34 7.99
CA TYR A 171 -10.14 6.84 9.23
C TYR A 171 -10.69 7.59 10.46
N GLU A 172 -10.76 8.93 10.40
CA GLU A 172 -11.39 9.72 11.46
C GLU A 172 -12.86 9.32 11.69
N PHE A 173 -13.61 9.06 10.62
CA PHE A 173 -15.01 8.63 10.70
C PHE A 173 -15.14 7.26 11.38
N THR A 174 -14.20 6.33 11.18
CA THR A 174 -14.21 5.02 11.87
C THR A 174 -13.98 5.10 13.37
N HIS A 175 -13.32 6.16 13.84
CA HIS A 175 -13.10 6.39 15.28
C HIS A 175 -14.28 7.10 15.95
N LYS A 176 -15.16 7.75 15.19
CA LYS A 176 -16.23 8.61 15.73
C LYS A 176 -17.63 8.09 15.52
N GLU A 177 -17.90 7.51 14.35
CA GLU A 177 -19.26 7.27 13.88
C GLU A 177 -19.46 5.81 13.46
N ASP A 178 -18.73 5.33 12.45
CA ASP A 178 -18.90 4.00 11.88
C ASP A 178 -17.57 3.26 11.71
N ARG A 179 -17.30 2.36 12.66
CA ARG A 179 -16.07 1.55 12.69
C ARG A 179 -15.83 0.74 11.41
N LEU A 180 -16.88 0.40 10.66
CA LEU A 180 -16.79 -0.44 9.45
C LEU A 180 -16.76 0.37 8.16
N TRP A 181 -16.70 1.71 8.25
CA TRP A 181 -16.57 2.58 7.10
C TRP A 181 -15.30 2.29 6.30
N ARG A 182 -15.41 2.17 4.97
CA ARG A 182 -14.33 1.81 4.07
C ARG A 182 -13.85 2.97 3.21
N LYS A 183 -14.79 3.67 2.57
CA LYS A 183 -14.57 4.68 1.52
C LYS A 183 -14.00 5.99 2.07
N ASN A 184 -13.71 6.97 1.20
CA ASN A 184 -13.48 8.34 1.69
C ASN A 184 -14.81 9.00 2.14
N ARG A 185 -14.81 10.30 2.39
CA ARG A 185 -15.98 11.05 2.90
C ARG A 185 -16.54 12.10 1.94
N ARG A 186 -16.27 11.96 0.63
CA ARG A 186 -16.81 12.89 -0.37
C ARG A 186 -18.34 12.84 -0.39
N VAL A 187 -18.96 13.99 -0.14
CA VAL A 187 -20.39 14.19 -0.38
C VAL A 187 -20.57 14.59 -1.84
N PHE A 188 -21.47 13.89 -2.54
CA PHE A 188 -21.74 14.18 -3.94
C PHE A 188 -22.68 15.37 -4.08
N ASP A 189 -22.56 16.08 -5.21
CA ASP A 189 -23.53 17.12 -5.54
C ASP A 189 -24.87 16.50 -6.01
N SER A 190 -25.85 17.35 -6.33
CA SER A 190 -27.20 16.92 -6.73
C SER A 190 -27.27 16.05 -8.00
N SER A 191 -26.16 15.81 -8.70
CA SER A 191 -26.12 14.92 -9.87
C SER A 191 -26.00 13.44 -9.54
N LEU A 192 -25.69 13.09 -8.28
CA LEU A 192 -25.66 11.72 -7.77
C LEU A 192 -26.64 11.55 -6.60
N PRO A 193 -27.04 10.31 -6.27
CA PRO A 193 -27.94 10.04 -5.14
C PRO A 193 -27.40 10.66 -3.85
N ALA A 194 -28.15 11.60 -3.26
CA ALA A 194 -27.73 12.37 -2.09
C ALA A 194 -27.49 11.51 -0.84
N ASP A 195 -28.06 10.30 -0.79
CA ASP A 195 -28.01 9.41 0.38
C ASP A 195 -26.73 8.56 0.44
N CYS A 196 -25.89 8.61 -0.60
CA CYS A 196 -24.67 7.82 -0.69
C CYS A 196 -23.43 8.71 -0.60
N ILE A 197 -22.46 8.31 0.24
CA ILE A 197 -21.27 9.10 0.53
C ILE A 197 -20.02 8.28 0.18
N GLY A 198 -19.05 8.96 -0.42
CA GLY A 198 -17.69 8.47 -0.58
C GLY A 198 -17.46 7.54 -1.76
N VAL A 199 -16.20 7.47 -2.14
CA VAL A 199 -15.62 6.66 -3.22
C VAL A 199 -14.60 5.68 -2.63
N ASP A 200 -14.54 4.46 -3.18
CA ASP A 200 -13.46 3.53 -2.86
C ASP A 200 -12.16 4.07 -3.48
N LEU A 201 -11.28 4.59 -2.63
CA LEU A 201 -10.01 5.19 -3.05
C LEU A 201 -9.11 4.20 -3.78
N ASN A 202 -9.17 2.91 -3.45
CA ASN A 202 -8.40 1.94 -4.20
C ASN A 202 -8.97 1.83 -5.61
N ARG A 203 -10.30 1.86 -5.82
CA ARG A 203 -10.91 1.84 -7.17
C ARG A 203 -10.72 3.13 -8.00
N ASN A 204 -10.15 4.18 -7.42
CA ASN A 204 -10.10 5.51 -8.04
C ASN A 204 -8.82 5.81 -8.85
N PHE A 205 -7.90 4.86 -9.00
CA PHE A 205 -6.62 5.08 -9.70
C PHE A 205 -6.73 4.95 -11.23
N ASN A 206 -5.94 5.74 -11.97
CA ASN A 206 -5.88 5.71 -13.44
C ASN A 206 -5.04 4.54 -13.99
N ASN A 207 -5.43 3.31 -13.66
CA ASN A 207 -4.89 2.11 -14.32
C ASN A 207 -5.57 1.90 -15.70
N SER A 208 -5.07 0.96 -16.48
CA SER A 208 -5.54 0.71 -17.85
C SER A 208 -6.97 0.14 -17.95
N LYS A 209 -7.61 -0.20 -16.83
CA LYS A 209 -8.96 -0.77 -16.76
C LYS A 209 -9.83 -0.13 -15.66
N TRP A 210 -9.59 1.14 -15.35
CA TRP A 210 -10.44 1.86 -14.41
C TRP A 210 -11.93 1.73 -14.79
N GLY A 211 -12.79 1.48 -13.80
CA GLY A 211 -14.23 1.31 -13.98
C GLY A 211 -14.65 -0.03 -14.59
N SER A 212 -13.77 -1.03 -14.73
CA SER A 212 -14.18 -2.36 -15.23
C SER A 212 -14.71 -3.30 -14.15
N ASP A 213 -14.51 -2.95 -12.88
CA ASP A 213 -14.92 -3.79 -11.76
C ASP A 213 -16.44 -3.82 -11.61
N LEU A 214 -16.94 -4.93 -11.06
CA LEU A 214 -18.35 -5.07 -10.74
C LEU A 214 -18.77 -3.96 -9.75
N ASN A 215 -19.94 -3.36 -9.96
CA ASN A 215 -20.50 -2.29 -9.13
C ASN A 215 -19.65 -1.00 -9.04
N SER A 216 -18.61 -0.83 -9.86
CA SER A 216 -17.75 0.36 -9.88
C SER A 216 -18.50 1.66 -10.21
N HIS A 217 -19.66 1.57 -10.88
CA HIS A 217 -20.49 2.70 -11.23
C HIS A 217 -21.72 2.90 -10.32
N ASP A 218 -21.95 2.01 -9.35
CA ASP A 218 -23.00 2.19 -8.35
C ASP A 218 -22.47 3.07 -7.21
N THR A 219 -22.99 4.29 -7.10
CA THR A 219 -22.57 5.29 -6.11
C THR A 219 -22.70 4.83 -4.67
N CYS A 220 -23.63 3.92 -4.40
CA CYS A 220 -23.91 3.41 -3.06
C CYS A 220 -23.06 2.17 -2.73
N SER A 221 -22.37 1.62 -3.72
CA SER A 221 -21.49 0.48 -3.53
C SER A 221 -20.24 0.84 -2.70
N GLU A 222 -19.78 -0.13 -1.93
CA GLU A 222 -18.46 -0.13 -1.27
C GLU A 222 -17.30 -0.18 -2.27
N GLN A 223 -17.59 -0.45 -3.54
CA GLN A 223 -16.63 -0.52 -4.65
C GLN A 223 -16.81 0.62 -5.67
N PHE A 224 -17.60 1.64 -5.36
CA PHE A 224 -17.80 2.78 -6.25
C PHE A 224 -16.45 3.42 -6.61
N SER A 225 -16.13 3.52 -7.90
CA SER A 225 -14.82 3.97 -8.40
C SER A 225 -14.68 5.48 -8.57
N GLY A 226 -15.76 6.23 -8.34
CA GLY A 226 -15.87 7.64 -8.73
C GLY A 226 -16.26 7.80 -10.20
N GLU A 227 -16.42 9.05 -10.62
CA GLU A 227 -16.89 9.42 -11.96
C GLU A 227 -15.76 9.44 -13.00
N SER A 228 -14.52 9.55 -12.55
CA SER A 228 -13.32 9.45 -13.36
C SER A 228 -12.12 8.98 -12.52
N PRO A 229 -11.04 8.47 -13.15
CA PRO A 229 -9.80 8.27 -12.43
C PRO A 229 -9.33 9.55 -11.75
N PHE A 230 -8.85 9.44 -10.52
CA PHE A 230 -8.40 10.57 -9.68
C PHE A 230 -9.45 11.66 -9.49
N SER A 231 -10.73 11.30 -9.48
CA SER A 231 -11.81 12.21 -9.06
C SER A 231 -11.70 12.57 -7.58
N GLU A 232 -11.07 11.71 -6.77
CA GLU A 232 -10.86 11.95 -5.35
C GLU A 232 -9.53 12.64 -5.10
N ILE A 233 -9.54 13.69 -4.27
CA ILE A 233 -8.35 14.48 -3.99
C ILE A 233 -7.28 13.66 -3.27
N GLU A 234 -7.67 12.69 -2.44
CA GLU A 234 -6.74 11.83 -1.72
C GLU A 234 -5.93 10.94 -2.68
N SER A 235 -6.60 10.28 -3.62
CA SER A 235 -5.95 9.42 -4.61
C SER A 235 -5.09 10.26 -5.56
N PHE A 236 -5.56 11.44 -5.95
CA PHE A 236 -4.81 12.40 -6.76
C PHE A 236 -3.52 12.86 -6.07
N ASN A 237 -3.57 13.24 -4.79
CA ASN A 237 -2.40 13.72 -4.04
C ASN A 237 -1.28 12.66 -4.01
N VAL A 238 -1.64 11.40 -3.75
CA VAL A 238 -0.67 10.29 -3.75
C VAL A 238 -0.15 10.01 -5.16
N ALA A 239 -1.03 9.94 -6.16
CA ALA A 239 -0.62 9.72 -7.55
C ALA A 239 0.32 10.82 -8.06
N LYS A 240 0.07 12.07 -7.68
CA LYS A 240 0.95 13.20 -7.96
C LYS A 240 2.32 13.02 -7.32
N TYR A 241 2.38 12.73 -6.03
CA TYR A 241 3.65 12.50 -5.32
C TYR A 241 4.48 11.37 -5.97
N LEU A 242 3.84 10.24 -6.26
CA LEU A 242 4.48 9.10 -6.92
C LEU A 242 4.97 9.43 -8.33
N THR A 243 4.21 10.23 -9.09
CA THR A 243 4.58 10.66 -10.44
C THR A 243 5.78 11.60 -10.42
N ASP A 244 5.78 12.58 -9.51
CA ASP A 244 6.87 13.54 -9.35
C ASP A 244 8.17 12.84 -8.91
N ARG A 245 8.05 11.72 -8.19
CA ARG A 245 9.16 10.89 -7.67
C ARG A 245 9.42 9.64 -8.52
N ARG A 246 8.78 9.49 -9.68
CA ARG A 246 8.78 8.25 -10.49
C ARG A 246 10.18 7.72 -10.79
N SER A 247 11.14 8.60 -11.07
CA SER A 247 12.51 8.19 -11.42
C SER A 247 13.29 7.56 -10.27
N ASP A 248 12.90 7.86 -9.03
CA ASP A 248 13.54 7.32 -7.84
C ASP A 248 12.71 6.18 -7.23
N LEU A 249 11.43 6.01 -7.61
CA LEU A 249 10.52 4.99 -7.06
C LEU A 249 10.93 3.57 -7.50
N ILE A 250 11.45 2.77 -6.56
CA ILE A 250 11.92 1.39 -6.78
C ILE A 250 10.83 0.38 -6.49
N ALA A 251 10.09 0.59 -5.40
CA ALA A 251 9.01 -0.28 -4.98
C ALA A 251 7.86 0.51 -4.37
N PHE A 252 6.65 -0.01 -4.56
CA PHE A 252 5.40 0.49 -3.98
C PHE A 252 4.70 -0.66 -3.26
N PHE A 253 4.35 -0.45 -2.00
CA PHE A 253 3.60 -1.39 -1.17
C PHE A 253 2.31 -0.71 -0.71
N ASP A 254 1.17 -1.34 -0.96
CA ASP A 254 -0.13 -0.92 -0.44
C ASP A 254 -0.60 -1.92 0.61
N PHE A 255 -0.65 -1.49 1.86
CA PHE A 255 -1.01 -2.36 2.98
C PHE A 255 -2.50 -2.26 3.27
N HIS A 256 -3.11 -3.44 3.28
CA HIS A 256 -4.52 -3.66 3.54
C HIS A 256 -4.70 -4.67 4.67
N SER A 257 -5.94 -4.90 5.06
CA SER A 257 -6.33 -6.14 5.71
C SER A 257 -7.72 -6.58 5.24
N TYR A 258 -8.07 -7.85 5.29
CA TYR A 258 -7.35 -8.97 5.90
C TYR A 258 -7.23 -10.13 4.91
N GLY A 259 -6.31 -11.06 5.20
CA GLY A 259 -6.20 -12.28 4.40
C GLY A 259 -4.84 -12.95 4.42
N GLN A 260 -3.80 -12.29 4.93
CA GLN A 260 -2.41 -12.76 4.85
C GLN A 260 -2.00 -13.07 3.40
N LEU A 261 -2.15 -12.08 2.52
CA LEU A 261 -1.87 -12.20 1.10
C LEU A 261 -0.72 -11.28 0.71
N TRP A 262 0.13 -11.73 -0.21
CA TRP A 262 1.13 -10.89 -0.86
C TRP A 262 0.92 -10.94 -2.37
N MET A 263 0.36 -9.88 -2.92
CA MET A 263 -0.23 -9.86 -4.25
C MET A 263 0.54 -8.96 -5.19
N SER A 264 0.61 -9.37 -6.45
CA SER A 264 1.14 -8.57 -7.55
C SER A 264 0.00 -8.12 -8.47
N PRO A 265 0.25 -7.16 -9.38
CA PRO A 265 -0.56 -6.99 -10.58
C PRO A 265 -0.78 -8.33 -11.30
N TRP A 266 -1.86 -8.54 -12.03
CA TRP A 266 -2.94 -7.58 -12.32
C TRP A 266 -4.23 -7.96 -11.61
N GLY A 267 -4.95 -7.01 -11.01
CA GLY A 267 -6.25 -7.34 -10.40
C GLY A 267 -7.37 -7.56 -11.41
N TRP A 268 -7.32 -6.88 -12.55
CA TRP A 268 -8.40 -6.89 -13.54
C TRP A 268 -8.36 -8.06 -14.54
N ARG A 269 -7.34 -8.93 -14.45
CA ARG A 269 -7.16 -10.07 -15.37
C ARG A 269 -6.38 -11.19 -14.71
N GLU A 270 -6.58 -12.41 -15.22
CA GLU A 270 -5.89 -13.60 -14.72
C GLU A 270 -4.42 -13.69 -15.17
N ASP A 271 -4.06 -13.09 -16.31
CA ASP A 271 -2.72 -13.25 -16.85
C ASP A 271 -1.69 -12.43 -16.09
N ARG A 272 -0.56 -13.06 -15.79
CA ARG A 272 0.54 -12.48 -15.02
C ARG A 272 1.21 -11.33 -15.78
N PRO A 273 1.76 -10.32 -15.07
CA PRO A 273 2.60 -9.29 -15.67
C PRO A 273 3.88 -9.88 -16.27
N SER A 274 4.47 -9.17 -17.24
CA SER A 274 5.73 -9.58 -17.88
C SER A 274 6.87 -9.83 -16.89
N ASP A 275 6.91 -9.04 -15.82
CA ASP A 275 7.96 -9.05 -14.82
C ASP A 275 7.60 -9.93 -13.61
N TYR A 276 6.61 -10.82 -13.75
CA TYR A 276 6.09 -11.63 -12.65
C TYR A 276 7.14 -12.53 -11.99
N ASP A 277 8.07 -13.13 -12.75
CA ASP A 277 9.12 -13.96 -12.15
C ASP A 277 10.07 -13.16 -11.24
N GLU A 278 10.32 -11.90 -11.60
CA GLU A 278 11.08 -10.97 -10.77
C GLU A 278 10.30 -10.60 -9.51
N MET A 279 9.01 -10.30 -9.68
CA MET A 279 8.12 -10.00 -8.55
C MET A 279 8.03 -11.18 -7.59
N LYS A 280 7.80 -12.39 -8.10
CA LYS A 280 7.64 -13.64 -7.36
C LYS A 280 8.85 -13.99 -6.53
N THR A 281 10.05 -13.69 -7.02
CA THR A 281 11.29 -13.88 -6.25
C THR A 281 11.27 -13.06 -4.96
N LEU A 282 10.83 -11.80 -5.04
CA LEU A 282 10.70 -10.92 -3.88
C LEU A 282 9.56 -11.38 -2.96
N MET A 283 8.38 -11.67 -3.50
CA MET A 283 7.22 -12.11 -2.71
C MET A 283 7.57 -13.37 -1.90
N ARG A 284 8.19 -14.37 -2.52
CA ARG A 284 8.64 -15.59 -1.84
C ARG A 284 9.63 -15.30 -0.71
N ALA A 285 10.61 -14.45 -0.94
CA ALA A 285 11.59 -14.10 0.09
C ALA A 285 10.92 -13.43 1.30
N ALA A 286 9.94 -12.55 1.06
CA ALA A 286 9.15 -11.93 2.10
C ALA A 286 8.29 -12.95 2.86
N THR A 287 7.46 -13.74 2.17
CA THR A 287 6.55 -14.69 2.81
C THR A 287 7.29 -15.82 3.54
N ASP A 288 8.43 -16.29 3.01
CA ASP A 288 9.27 -17.28 3.68
C ASP A 288 9.87 -16.73 4.98
N ALA A 289 10.26 -15.44 5.00
CA ALA A 289 10.78 -14.79 6.20
C ALA A 289 9.70 -14.62 7.28
N ILE A 290 8.49 -14.26 6.87
CA ILE A 290 7.32 -14.20 7.76
C ILE A 290 7.05 -15.58 8.36
N TYR A 291 6.93 -16.62 7.51
CA TYR A 291 6.63 -17.97 7.96
C TYR A 291 7.68 -18.49 8.96
N LYS A 292 8.97 -18.25 8.72
CA LYS A 292 10.04 -18.63 9.66
C LYS A 292 9.96 -17.92 11.01
N THR A 293 9.36 -16.73 11.06
CA THR A 293 9.34 -15.89 12.26
C THR A 293 8.13 -16.16 13.13
N SER A 294 6.95 -16.36 12.54
CA SER A 294 5.69 -16.50 13.27
C SER A 294 4.87 -17.73 12.92
N GLY A 295 5.27 -18.49 11.90
CA GLY A 295 4.48 -19.59 11.34
C GLY A 295 3.27 -19.15 10.51
N LYS A 296 3.01 -17.83 10.37
CA LYS A 296 1.90 -17.35 9.53
C LYS A 296 2.24 -17.56 8.05
N ASN A 297 1.32 -18.24 7.36
CA ASN A 297 1.47 -18.56 5.94
C ASN A 297 0.83 -17.46 5.09
N TYR A 298 1.65 -16.51 4.63
CA TYR A 298 1.18 -15.51 3.68
C TYR A 298 1.16 -16.11 2.27
N ILE A 299 0.00 -16.11 1.63
CA ILE A 299 -0.16 -16.65 0.28
C ILE A 299 0.37 -15.60 -0.70
N TYR A 300 1.46 -15.91 -1.37
CA TYR A 300 1.89 -15.21 -2.57
C TYR A 300 1.21 -15.85 -3.79
N ASP A 301 0.96 -15.08 -4.87
CA ASP A 301 0.27 -15.47 -6.13
C ASP A 301 -1.20 -15.04 -6.32
N PRO A 302 -2.00 -14.55 -5.35
CA PRO A 302 -3.26 -13.91 -5.70
C PRO A 302 -2.98 -12.62 -6.46
N THR A 303 -3.86 -12.26 -7.40
CA THR A 303 -3.81 -10.94 -8.01
C THR A 303 -4.81 -10.00 -7.34
N SER A 304 -4.39 -8.77 -7.16
CA SER A 304 -5.22 -7.65 -6.74
C SER A 304 -4.79 -6.47 -7.58
N GLY A 305 -5.67 -5.50 -7.77
CA GLY A 305 -5.37 -4.45 -8.72
C GLY A 305 -6.29 -3.29 -8.55
N ASN A 306 -5.68 -2.19 -8.14
CA ASN A 306 -6.04 -0.85 -8.57
C ASN A 306 -4.86 0.11 -8.42
N SER A 307 -4.43 0.43 -7.18
CA SER A 307 -3.27 1.28 -6.89
C SER A 307 -1.98 0.66 -7.45
N ILE A 308 -1.77 -0.64 -7.20
CA ILE A 308 -0.59 -1.39 -7.64
C ILE A 308 -0.57 -1.63 -9.15
N ASP A 309 -1.75 -1.71 -9.77
CA ASP A 309 -1.89 -1.80 -11.23
C ASP A 309 -1.48 -0.48 -11.87
N TYR A 310 -1.91 0.65 -11.29
CA TYR A 310 -1.49 1.99 -11.72
C TYR A 310 0.02 2.21 -11.59
N THR A 311 0.62 1.85 -10.46
CA THR A 311 2.07 2.03 -10.27
C THR A 311 2.88 1.14 -11.20
N TYR A 312 2.40 -0.07 -11.48
CA TYR A 312 3.04 -0.95 -12.45
C TYR A 312 2.86 -0.44 -13.89
N ASP A 313 1.64 -0.12 -14.31
CA ASP A 313 1.32 0.12 -15.72
C ASP A 313 1.59 1.54 -16.21
N LYS A 314 1.31 2.56 -15.39
CA LYS A 314 1.53 3.97 -15.75
C LYS A 314 2.88 4.46 -15.29
N LEU A 315 3.32 4.04 -14.10
CA LEU A 315 4.61 4.48 -13.53
C LEU A 315 5.77 3.54 -13.88
N GLY A 316 5.51 2.30 -14.31
CA GLY A 316 6.56 1.35 -14.68
C GLY A 316 7.34 0.81 -13.48
N VAL A 317 6.73 0.79 -12.30
CA VAL A 317 7.34 0.30 -11.06
C VAL A 317 7.13 -1.21 -10.98
N VAL A 318 8.18 -1.98 -11.33
CA VAL A 318 8.13 -3.44 -11.34
C VAL A 318 7.74 -4.01 -9.97
N HIS A 319 8.27 -3.46 -8.89
CA HIS A 319 7.97 -3.93 -7.53
C HIS A 319 6.75 -3.19 -6.96
N SER A 320 5.57 -3.46 -7.52
CA SER A 320 4.28 -2.95 -7.01
C SER A 320 3.52 -4.09 -6.35
N TYR A 321 3.17 -3.95 -5.07
CA TYR A 321 2.56 -5.03 -4.29
C TYR A 321 1.42 -4.54 -3.40
N CYS A 322 0.39 -5.37 -3.29
CA CYS A 322 -0.65 -5.23 -2.28
C CYS A 322 -0.40 -6.31 -1.21
N VAL A 323 -0.39 -5.92 0.06
CA VAL A 323 -0.18 -6.84 1.18
C VAL A 323 -1.40 -6.80 2.08
N GLU A 324 -2.18 -7.87 2.07
CA GLU A 324 -3.27 -8.08 3.03
C GLU A 324 -2.65 -8.64 4.30
N LEU A 325 -2.65 -7.84 5.36
CA LEU A 325 -2.06 -8.19 6.64
C LEU A 325 -2.94 -9.20 7.38
N ARG A 326 -2.56 -9.46 8.64
CA ARG A 326 -3.41 -10.15 9.60
C ARG A 326 -4.78 -9.46 9.73
N PRO A 327 -5.81 -10.19 10.18
CA PRO A 327 -5.83 -11.64 10.40
C PRO A 327 -5.81 -12.43 9.08
N GLY A 328 -5.60 -13.75 9.12
CA GLY A 328 -5.80 -14.60 7.96
C GLY A 328 -7.29 -14.72 7.61
N GLU A 329 -7.62 -15.21 6.42
CA GLU A 329 -9.03 -15.43 6.05
C GLU A 329 -9.75 -16.40 6.99
N GLU A 330 -9.03 -17.40 7.49
CA GLU A 330 -9.53 -18.40 8.46
C GLU A 330 -9.61 -17.83 9.89
N ASP A 331 -8.95 -16.70 10.14
CA ASP A 331 -9.02 -15.99 11.41
C ASP A 331 -10.33 -15.18 11.42
N ARG A 332 -11.30 -15.62 12.24
CA ARG A 332 -12.67 -15.09 12.30
C ARG A 332 -12.81 -13.61 12.67
N GLN A 333 -11.71 -12.93 12.96
CA GLN A 333 -11.67 -11.54 13.41
C GLN A 333 -11.93 -10.53 12.28
N GLY A 334 -11.63 -10.87 11.02
CA GLY A 334 -11.79 -9.94 9.89
C GLY A 334 -11.12 -8.58 10.13
N PHE A 335 -11.89 -7.48 10.05
CA PHE A 335 -11.38 -6.13 10.30
C PHE A 335 -11.19 -5.79 11.79
N PHE A 336 -11.45 -6.73 12.70
CA PHE A 336 -11.31 -6.55 14.14
C PHE A 336 -10.13 -7.28 14.78
N ALA A 337 -8.99 -7.33 14.08
CA ALA A 337 -7.73 -7.73 14.70
C ALA A 337 -7.54 -7.06 16.06
N SER A 338 -7.30 -7.85 17.11
CA SER A 338 -6.99 -7.30 18.42
C SER A 338 -5.69 -6.50 18.38
N ALA A 339 -5.60 -5.43 19.16
CA ALA A 339 -4.38 -4.64 19.32
C ALA A 339 -3.18 -5.48 19.78
N CYS A 340 -3.44 -6.63 20.44
CA CYS A 340 -2.42 -7.62 20.79
C CYS A 340 -1.63 -8.16 19.59
N GLU A 341 -2.19 -8.08 18.38
CA GLU A 341 -1.57 -8.57 17.15
C GLU A 341 -0.74 -7.50 16.43
N ILE A 342 -0.77 -6.23 16.86
CA ILE A 342 -0.06 -5.13 16.17
C ILE A 342 1.45 -5.39 16.13
N ILE A 343 2.09 -5.61 17.29
CA ILE A 343 3.53 -5.91 17.35
C ILE A 343 3.88 -7.17 16.55
N GLN A 344 3.03 -8.20 16.60
CA GLN A 344 3.29 -9.47 15.92
C GLN A 344 3.26 -9.27 14.40
N THR A 345 2.24 -8.58 13.90
CA THR A 345 2.10 -8.20 12.49
C THR A 345 3.27 -7.31 12.04
N GLY A 346 3.60 -6.30 12.85
CA GLY A 346 4.73 -5.41 12.60
C GLY A 346 6.08 -6.13 12.52
N ARG A 347 6.32 -7.10 13.42
CA ARG A 347 7.54 -7.94 13.39
C ARG A 347 7.63 -8.78 12.13
N GLU A 348 6.52 -9.38 11.71
CA GLU A 348 6.42 -10.17 10.47
C GLU A 348 6.80 -9.32 9.25
N ILE A 349 6.23 -8.12 9.14
CA ILE A 349 6.53 -7.24 8.01
C ILE A 349 7.96 -6.69 8.07
N LEU A 350 8.49 -6.40 9.26
CA LEU A 350 9.88 -5.96 9.40
C LEU A 350 10.87 -7.03 8.93
N VAL A 351 10.67 -8.30 9.29
CA VAL A 351 11.55 -9.39 8.81
C VAL A 351 11.41 -9.63 7.31
N ALA A 352 10.20 -9.43 6.74
CA ALA A 352 10.01 -9.45 5.29
C ALA A 352 10.83 -8.35 4.60
N PHE A 353 10.77 -7.13 5.13
CA PHE A 353 11.52 -5.99 4.60
C PHE A 353 13.04 -6.14 4.71
N ARG A 354 13.52 -6.73 5.81
CA ARG A 354 14.93 -7.14 5.94
C ARG A 354 15.33 -8.13 4.84
N ALA A 355 14.50 -9.14 4.57
CA ALA A 355 14.78 -10.16 3.56
C ALA A 355 14.78 -9.62 2.11
N ILE A 356 13.87 -8.71 1.75
CA ILE A 356 13.74 -8.22 0.37
C ILE A 356 14.71 -7.09 0.01
N THR A 357 15.16 -6.31 0.99
CA THR A 357 16.07 -5.17 0.79
C THR A 357 17.32 -5.53 -0.03
N PRO A 358 18.09 -6.60 0.28
CA PRO A 358 19.26 -6.96 -0.52
C PRO A 358 18.90 -7.42 -1.95
N ILE A 359 17.71 -8.00 -2.15
CA ILE A 359 17.22 -8.44 -3.47
C ILE A 359 16.95 -7.21 -4.34
N LEU A 360 16.16 -6.26 -3.82
CA LEU A 360 15.86 -4.98 -4.47
C LEU A 360 17.14 -4.20 -4.80
N ALA A 361 18.10 -4.16 -3.88
CA ALA A 361 19.36 -3.46 -4.07
C ALA A 361 20.17 -4.02 -5.26
N LYS A 362 20.19 -5.35 -5.41
CA LYS A 362 20.89 -6.04 -6.50
C LYS A 362 20.21 -5.84 -7.85
N GLN A 363 18.87 -5.87 -7.89
CA GLN A 363 18.09 -5.63 -9.10
C GLN A 363 18.29 -4.19 -9.60
N THR A 364 18.21 -3.21 -8.69
CA THR A 364 18.44 -1.78 -9.00
C THR A 364 19.81 -1.54 -9.63
N GLU A 365 20.88 -2.14 -9.08
CA GLU A 365 22.22 -2.02 -9.67
C GLU A 365 22.34 -2.59 -11.08
N THR A 366 21.59 -3.65 -11.37
CA THR A 366 21.63 -4.33 -12.65
C THR A 366 21.02 -3.42 -13.73
N VAL A 367 19.90 -2.78 -13.41
CA VAL A 367 19.23 -1.78 -14.26
C VAL A 367 20.14 -0.58 -14.49
N ASP A 368 20.75 -0.02 -13.45
CA ASP A 368 21.68 1.12 -13.57
C ASP A 368 22.86 0.80 -14.48
N LYS A 369 23.47 -0.39 -14.32
CA LYS A 369 24.57 -0.85 -15.17
C LYS A 369 24.12 -1.01 -16.63
N ALA A 370 22.91 -1.50 -16.87
CA ALA A 370 22.33 -1.62 -18.21
C ALA A 370 22.09 -0.25 -18.86
N ILE A 371 21.45 0.69 -18.14
CA ILE A 371 21.21 2.07 -18.60
C ILE A 371 22.53 2.78 -18.89
N PHE A 372 23.53 2.65 -18.01
CA PHE A 372 24.86 3.21 -18.22
C PHE A 372 25.52 2.68 -19.49
N ARG A 373 25.44 1.36 -19.75
CA ARG A 373 25.95 0.73 -20.99
C ARG A 373 25.24 1.28 -22.23
N ILE A 374 23.91 1.43 -22.20
CA ILE A 374 23.13 1.99 -23.30
C ILE A 374 23.55 3.45 -23.58
N ARG A 375 23.64 4.29 -22.54
CA ARG A 375 24.08 5.70 -22.66
C ARG A 375 25.50 5.80 -23.21
N LYS A 376 26.43 4.97 -22.73
CA LYS A 376 27.81 4.89 -23.23
C LYS A 376 27.85 4.51 -24.72
N ASN A 377 27.02 3.56 -25.14
CA ASN A 377 26.91 3.12 -26.54
C ASN A 377 26.31 4.20 -27.44
N LYS A 378 25.24 4.89 -27.01
CA LYS A 378 24.68 6.04 -27.73
C LYS A 378 25.72 7.16 -27.91
N ARG A 379 26.46 7.51 -26.84
CA ARG A 379 27.54 8.53 -26.89
C ARG A 379 28.68 8.13 -27.84
N LYS A 380 29.08 6.86 -27.85
CA LYS A 380 30.08 6.34 -28.82
C LYS A 380 29.59 6.44 -30.26
N LYS A 381 28.34 6.06 -30.54
CA LYS A 381 27.74 6.18 -31.88
C LYS A 381 27.68 7.64 -32.33
N TRP A 382 27.27 8.55 -31.46
CA TRP A 382 27.24 9.98 -31.74
C TRP A 382 28.65 10.54 -32.06
N LYS A 383 29.66 10.25 -31.23
CA LYS A 383 31.05 10.68 -31.48
C LYS A 383 31.59 10.17 -32.82
N ARG A 384 31.24 8.93 -33.22
CA ARG A 384 31.61 8.38 -34.54
C ARG A 384 30.95 9.14 -35.69
N ARG A 385 29.64 9.45 -35.58
CA ARG A 385 28.91 10.24 -36.57
C ARG A 385 29.51 11.64 -36.73
N GLU A 386 29.81 12.31 -35.62
CA GLU A 386 30.40 13.65 -35.65
C GLU A 386 31.81 13.66 -36.25
N LYS A 387 32.63 12.64 -35.94
CA LYS A 387 33.96 12.48 -36.56
C LYS A 387 33.86 12.26 -38.07
N ASN A 388 32.87 11.48 -38.54
CA ASN A 388 32.66 11.26 -39.96
C ASN A 388 32.14 12.52 -40.66
N ARG A 389 31.24 13.29 -40.02
CA ARG A 389 30.76 14.57 -40.53
C ARG A 389 31.90 15.57 -40.74
N ARG A 390 32.74 15.77 -39.72
CA ARG A 390 33.91 16.65 -39.80
C ARG A 390 34.97 16.20 -40.81
N ARG A 391 35.07 14.90 -41.10
CA ARG A 391 35.95 14.38 -42.17
C ARG A 391 35.39 14.69 -43.55
N LYS A 392 34.07 14.62 -43.70
CA LYS A 392 33.39 14.94 -44.95
C LYS A 392 33.50 16.44 -45.27
N GLU A 393 33.23 17.29 -44.28
CA GLU A 393 33.39 18.76 -44.38
C GLU A 393 34.83 19.14 -44.81
N ARG A 394 35.86 18.53 -44.21
CA ARG A 394 37.26 18.79 -44.63
C ARG A 394 37.58 18.34 -46.05
N ASN A 395 36.97 17.25 -46.52
CA ASN A 395 37.20 16.75 -47.86
C ASN A 395 36.49 17.61 -48.92
N ASP A 396 35.33 18.17 -48.57
CA ASP A 396 34.57 19.09 -49.42
C ASP A 396 35.28 20.47 -49.53
N ASP A 397 35.89 20.95 -48.43
CA ASP A 397 36.73 22.17 -48.42
C ASP A 397 38.03 22.00 -49.24
N SER A 398 38.58 20.78 -49.32
CA SER A 398 39.79 20.51 -50.13
C SER A 398 39.53 20.35 -51.64
N ASN A 399 38.26 20.24 -52.06
CA ASN A 399 37.86 20.08 -53.46
C ASN A 399 37.32 21.38 -54.09
N THR A 400 37.30 22.48 -53.34
CA THR A 400 36.82 23.80 -53.76
C THR A 400 37.92 24.87 -53.83
N GLY A 401 39.19 24.47 -53.68
CA GLY A 401 40.38 25.34 -53.73
C GLY A 401 41.11 25.31 -55.06
#